data_AF-A0A5R1NJM8-F1
#
_entry.id   AF-A0A5R1NJM8-F1
#
_cell.length_a   1.000
_cell.length_b   1.000
_cell.length_c   1.000
_cell.angle_alpha   90.00
_cell.angle_beta   90.00
_cell.angle_gamma   90.00
#
_symmetry.space_group_name_H-M   'P 1'
#
loop_
_entity.id
_entity.type
_entity.pdbx_description
1 polymer ?
#
loop_
_entity_poly.entity_id
_entity_poly.type
_entity_poly.pdbx_seq_one_letter_code
_entity_poly.pdbx_strand_id
1 'polypeptide(L)'
;MRAVHSERGSASLEFITAGLILLVPLVYLVLTMAALQGGALAVEGAARQAARVYVQAPDEAAAKARADRAVQFGLTDYGIDPAGAQVEVACEDGVNGCLTRQSTVTVTVRIRVALPLLPDLLALRDSASVPLQAQATQTVSRFWRAG
;
A
#
# COMPACT_ATOMS: atom_id res chain seq x y z
N MET A 1 -18.18 45.67 -40.25
CA MET A 1 -18.94 44.42 -40.45
C MET A 1 -18.24 43.33 -39.65
N ARG A 2 -18.89 42.79 -38.60
CA ARG A 2 -18.36 41.69 -37.77
C ARG A 2 -18.55 40.40 -38.56
N ALA A 3 -17.47 39.74 -38.96
CA ALA A 3 -17.52 38.40 -39.51
C ALA A 3 -17.93 37.45 -38.39
N VAL A 4 -19.18 36.96 -38.43
CA VAL A 4 -19.58 35.79 -37.65
C VAL A 4 -18.88 34.60 -38.29
N HIS A 5 -17.86 34.05 -37.62
CA HIS A 5 -17.36 32.73 -37.98
C HIS A 5 -18.53 31.74 -37.88
N SER A 6 -18.85 31.07 -38.99
CA SER A 6 -19.85 30.02 -39.00
C SER A 6 -19.29 28.84 -38.20
N GLU A 7 -19.72 28.68 -36.96
CA GLU A 7 -19.62 27.44 -36.18
C GLU A 7 -20.35 26.32 -36.93
N ARG A 8 -19.66 25.69 -37.89
CA ARG A 8 -20.09 24.43 -38.51
C ARG A 8 -19.30 23.29 -37.87
N GLY A 9 -19.48 23.14 -36.55
CA GLY A 9 -19.01 21.98 -35.81
C GLY A 9 -19.71 20.73 -36.33
N SER A 10 -18.94 19.66 -36.56
CA SER A 10 -19.52 18.35 -36.87
C SER A 10 -20.08 17.76 -35.59
N ALA A 11 -21.41 17.56 -35.51
CA ALA A 11 -22.08 16.99 -34.33
C ALA A 11 -21.48 15.65 -33.88
N SER A 12 -21.02 14.82 -34.83
CA SER A 12 -20.31 13.57 -34.52
C SER A 12 -18.97 13.81 -33.82
N LEU A 13 -18.25 14.86 -34.24
CA LEU A 13 -16.94 15.21 -33.70
C LEU A 13 -17.07 15.83 -32.31
N GLU A 14 -18.09 16.67 -32.09
CA GLU A 14 -18.44 17.20 -30.76
C GLU A 14 -18.83 16.07 -29.79
N PHE A 15 -19.63 15.10 -30.23
CA PHE A 15 -20.01 13.96 -29.39
C PHE A 15 -18.81 13.09 -29.03
N ILE A 16 -17.94 12.78 -29.99
CA ILE A 16 -16.70 12.02 -29.71
C ILE A 16 -15.79 12.80 -28.77
N THR A 17 -15.66 14.12 -28.96
CA THR A 17 -14.83 14.99 -28.11
C THR A 17 -15.36 15.01 -26.68
N ALA A 18 -16.66 15.24 -26.49
CA ALA A 18 -17.30 15.18 -25.17
C ALA A 18 -17.18 13.80 -24.53
N GLY A 19 -17.36 12.74 -25.33
CA GLY A 19 -17.18 11.36 -24.91
C GLY A 19 -15.75 11.10 -24.41
N LEU A 20 -14.73 11.53 -25.15
CA LEU A 20 -13.32 11.39 -24.74
C LEU A 20 -12.98 12.21 -23.51
N ILE A 21 -13.49 13.45 -23.41
CA ILE A 21 -13.31 14.32 -22.24
C ILE A 21 -13.85 13.66 -20.97
N LEU A 22 -14.94 12.89 -21.06
CA LEU A 22 -15.50 12.15 -19.91
C LEU A 22 -14.81 10.79 -19.70
N LEU A 23 -14.56 10.05 -20.78
CA LEU A 23 -14.08 8.67 -20.72
C LEU A 23 -12.63 8.59 -20.24
N VAL A 24 -11.75 9.49 -20.69
CA VAL A 24 -10.32 9.46 -20.32
C VAL A 24 -10.12 9.67 -18.81
N PRO A 25 -10.69 10.71 -18.17
CA PRO A 25 -10.57 10.88 -16.72
C PRO A 25 -11.25 9.77 -15.92
N LEU A 26 -12.38 9.23 -16.41
CA LEU A 26 -13.07 8.13 -15.75
C LEU A 26 -12.22 6.86 -15.72
N VAL A 27 -11.63 6.47 -16.85
CA VAL A 27 -10.73 5.32 -16.93
C VAL A 27 -9.51 5.53 -16.03
N TYR A 28 -8.92 6.73 -16.05
CA TYR A 28 -7.82 7.08 -15.17
C TYR A 28 -8.18 6.93 -13.69
N LEU A 29 -9.38 7.38 -13.28
CA LEU A 29 -9.87 7.26 -11.92
C LEU A 29 -10.06 5.79 -11.52
N VAL A 30 -10.60 4.96 -12.41
CA VAL A 30 -10.75 3.51 -12.18
C VAL A 30 -9.39 2.85 -11.97
N LEU A 31 -8.41 3.13 -12.83
CA LEU A 31 -7.06 2.59 -12.70
C LEU A 31 -6.38 3.04 -11.40
N THR A 32 -6.54 4.31 -11.06
CA THR A 32 -5.98 4.88 -9.83
C THR A 32 -6.61 4.23 -8.60
N MET A 33 -7.93 4.12 -8.57
CA MET A 33 -8.65 3.48 -7.46
C MET A 33 -8.26 2.02 -7.32
N ALA A 34 -8.14 1.27 -8.43
CA ALA A 34 -7.68 -0.12 -8.40
C ALA A 34 -6.26 -0.25 -7.81
N ALA A 35 -5.34 0.64 -8.18
CA ALA A 35 -3.99 0.66 -7.62
C ALA A 35 -3.98 0.97 -6.11
N LEU A 36 -4.78 1.95 -5.66
CA LEU A 36 -4.89 2.29 -4.24
C LEU A 36 -5.54 1.16 -3.42
N GLN A 37 -6.57 0.52 -3.96
CA GLN A 37 -7.23 -0.63 -3.34
C GLN A 37 -6.27 -1.82 -3.24
N GLY A 38 -5.51 -2.11 -4.31
CA GLY A 38 -4.46 -3.13 -4.28
C GLY A 38 -3.40 -2.83 -3.22
N GLY A 39 -2.91 -1.59 -3.17
CA GLY A 39 -1.97 -1.14 -2.13
C GLY A 39 -2.50 -1.29 -0.71
N ALA A 40 -3.77 -0.96 -0.47
CA ALA A 40 -4.41 -1.09 0.83
C ALA A 40 -4.52 -2.57 1.28
N LEU A 41 -4.91 -3.45 0.35
CA LEU A 41 -4.97 -4.90 0.62
C LEU A 41 -3.58 -5.50 0.85
N ALA A 42 -2.57 -5.02 0.12
CA ALA A 42 -1.18 -5.42 0.29
C ALA A 42 -0.66 -5.09 1.69
N VAL A 43 -0.80 -3.83 2.15
CA VAL A 43 -0.32 -3.44 3.49
C VAL A 43 -1.09 -4.13 4.61
N GLU A 44 -2.40 -4.30 4.45
CA GLU A 44 -3.24 -5.00 5.45
C GLU A 44 -2.82 -6.47 5.58
N GLY A 45 -2.65 -7.16 4.45
CA GLY A 45 -2.18 -8.54 4.41
C GLY A 45 -0.77 -8.69 4.98
N ALA A 46 0.14 -7.80 4.57
CA ALA A 46 1.52 -7.76 5.05
C ALA A 46 1.58 -7.55 6.56
N ALA A 47 0.86 -6.57 7.11
CA ALA A 47 0.84 -6.29 8.55
C ALA A 47 0.31 -7.48 9.35
N ARG A 48 -0.83 -8.06 8.94
CA ARG A 48 -1.43 -9.22 9.61
C ARG A 48 -0.50 -10.42 9.61
N GLN A 49 0.11 -10.72 8.47
CA GLN A 49 1.00 -11.87 8.36
C GLN A 49 2.32 -11.62 9.10
N ALA A 50 2.88 -10.42 9.03
CA ALA A 50 4.07 -10.03 9.77
C ALA A 50 3.86 -10.19 11.28
N ALA A 51 2.77 -9.63 11.83
CA ALA A 51 2.44 -9.80 13.24
C ALA A 51 2.27 -11.28 13.63
N ARG A 52 1.61 -12.08 12.77
CA ARG A 52 1.39 -13.51 13.01
C ARG A 52 2.69 -14.31 13.05
N VAL A 53 3.60 -14.11 12.10
CA VAL A 53 4.88 -14.83 12.08
C VAL A 53 5.85 -14.33 13.15
N TYR A 54 5.73 -13.06 13.55
CA TYR A 54 6.53 -12.47 14.62
C TYR A 54 6.27 -13.18 15.95
N VAL A 55 5.01 -13.28 16.39
CA VAL A 55 4.66 -13.91 17.68
C VAL A 55 4.89 -15.43 17.73
N GLN A 56 5.13 -16.06 16.57
CA GLN A 56 5.44 -17.49 16.43
C GLN A 56 6.95 -17.78 16.37
N ALA A 57 7.78 -16.74 16.37
CA ALA A 57 9.22 -16.90 16.28
C ALA A 57 9.85 -17.42 17.59
N PRO A 58 10.96 -18.17 17.49
CA PRO A 58 11.65 -18.70 18.68
C PRO A 58 12.40 -17.61 19.47
N ASP A 59 12.78 -16.51 18.81
CA ASP A 59 13.51 -15.39 19.36
C ASP A 59 13.22 -14.11 18.55
N GLU A 60 13.59 -12.94 19.08
CA GLU A 60 13.28 -11.65 18.46
C GLU A 60 14.02 -11.40 17.15
N ALA A 61 15.25 -11.90 17.00
CA ALA A 61 16.01 -11.73 15.76
C ALA A 61 15.33 -12.51 14.62
N ALA A 62 14.92 -13.75 14.89
CA ALA A 62 14.12 -14.55 13.99
C ALA A 62 12.73 -13.92 13.75
N ALA A 63 12.12 -13.31 14.77
CA ALA A 63 10.82 -12.63 14.65
C ALA A 63 10.88 -11.48 13.65
N LYS A 64 11.87 -10.59 13.81
CA LYS A 64 12.09 -9.46 12.92
C LYS A 64 12.37 -9.92 11.49
N ALA A 65 13.30 -10.87 11.31
CA ALA A 65 13.62 -11.40 9.99
C ALA A 65 12.43 -12.07 9.29
N ARG A 66 11.58 -12.79 10.04
CA ARG A 66 10.35 -13.40 9.49
C ARG A 66 9.29 -12.36 9.15
N ALA A 67 9.11 -11.35 10.00
CA ALA A 67 8.18 -10.25 9.75
C ALA A 67 8.59 -9.45 8.49
N ASP A 68 9.86 -9.07 8.39
CA ASP A 68 10.39 -8.36 7.22
C ASP A 68 10.20 -9.18 5.93
N ARG A 69 10.46 -10.48 5.98
CA ARG A 69 10.22 -11.38 4.84
C ARG A 69 8.73 -11.53 4.51
N ALA A 70 7.85 -11.57 5.51
CA ALA A 70 6.41 -11.61 5.28
C ALA A 70 5.90 -10.32 4.61
N VAL A 71 6.44 -9.17 5.00
CA VAL A 71 6.15 -7.88 4.33
C VAL A 71 6.66 -7.90 2.90
N GLN A 72 7.90 -8.34 2.67
CA GLN A 72 8.47 -8.43 1.31
C GLN A 72 7.58 -9.27 0.39
N PHE A 73 7.17 -10.47 0.82
CA PHE A 73 6.27 -11.31 0.02
C PHE A 73 4.91 -10.66 -0.19
N GLY A 74 4.28 -10.17 0.89
CA GLY A 74 2.94 -9.56 0.80
C GLY A 74 2.87 -8.33 -0.11
N LEU A 75 3.94 -7.53 -0.18
CA LEU A 75 4.02 -6.39 -1.10
C LEU A 75 4.32 -6.80 -2.54
N THR A 76 5.22 -7.78 -2.73
CA THR A 76 5.60 -8.28 -4.06
C THR A 76 4.40 -8.93 -4.78
N ASP A 77 3.49 -9.58 -4.04
CA ASP A 77 2.25 -10.16 -4.59
C ASP A 77 1.34 -9.11 -5.27
N TYR A 78 1.46 -7.84 -4.88
CA TYR A 78 0.73 -6.72 -5.47
C TYR A 78 1.58 -5.85 -6.40
N GLY A 79 2.81 -6.29 -6.73
CA GLY A 79 3.73 -5.55 -7.59
C GLY A 79 4.31 -4.29 -6.96
N ILE A 80 4.31 -4.20 -5.63
CA ILE A 80 4.82 -3.05 -4.86
C ILE A 80 6.27 -3.33 -4.48
N ASP A 81 7.16 -2.39 -4.76
CA ASP A 81 8.57 -2.50 -4.37
C ASP A 81 8.72 -2.48 -2.84
N PRO A 82 9.19 -3.57 -2.21
CA PRO A 82 9.36 -3.63 -0.77
C PRO A 82 10.50 -2.74 -0.26
N ALA A 83 11.42 -2.27 -1.11
CA ALA A 83 12.54 -1.42 -0.68
C ALA A 83 12.08 -0.07 -0.12
N GLY A 84 10.92 0.43 -0.57
CA GLY A 84 10.30 1.67 -0.06
C GLY A 84 9.40 1.48 1.16
N ALA A 85 9.22 0.24 1.64
CA ALA A 85 8.33 -0.05 2.75
C ALA A 85 8.99 0.21 4.10
N GLN A 86 8.21 0.74 5.05
CA GLN A 86 8.63 0.94 6.43
C GLN A 86 7.85 -0.01 7.33
N VAL A 87 8.58 -0.77 8.15
CA VAL A 87 8.01 -1.72 9.11
C VAL A 87 8.36 -1.24 10.51
N GLU A 88 7.33 -1.01 11.32
CA GLU A 88 7.47 -0.63 12.72
C GLU A 88 6.84 -1.72 13.59
N VAL A 89 7.54 -2.12 14.64
CA VAL A 89 7.07 -3.10 15.61
C VAL A 89 7.00 -2.45 16.98
N ALA A 90 5.80 -2.38 17.54
CA ALA A 90 5.54 -1.87 18.88
C ALA A 90 5.09 -3.03 19.78
N CYS A 91 5.59 -3.05 21.01
CA CYS A 91 5.32 -4.12 21.96
C CYS A 91 4.83 -3.52 23.27
N GLU A 92 3.65 -3.93 23.67
CA GLU A 92 3.02 -3.55 24.93
C GLU A 92 3.13 -4.71 25.91
N ASP A 93 3.31 -4.39 27.20
CA ASP A 93 3.40 -5.35 28.31
C ASP A 93 4.59 -6.33 28.27
N GLY A 94 5.58 -6.05 27.41
CA GLY A 94 6.82 -6.82 27.30
C GLY A 94 7.86 -6.40 28.34
N VAL A 95 7.86 -7.00 29.53
CA VAL A 95 8.81 -6.66 30.61
C VAL A 95 10.27 -6.95 30.22
N ASN A 96 10.51 -7.95 29.36
CA ASN A 96 11.86 -8.38 28.92
C ASN A 96 11.98 -8.50 27.39
N GLY A 97 11.17 -7.74 26.64
CA GLY A 97 11.10 -7.83 25.19
C GLY A 97 9.71 -8.19 24.66
N CYS A 98 9.60 -8.18 23.33
CA CYS A 98 8.37 -8.36 22.58
C CYS A 98 7.79 -9.77 22.67
N LEU A 99 8.65 -10.80 22.81
CA LEU A 99 8.23 -12.21 22.89
C LEU A 99 8.03 -12.67 24.33
N THR A 100 7.31 -11.87 25.11
CA THR A 100 6.90 -12.26 26.47
C THR A 100 5.56 -12.99 26.39
N ARG A 101 5.30 -13.98 27.23
CA ARG A 101 4.00 -14.68 27.22
C ARG A 101 2.87 -13.68 27.49
N GLN A 102 1.82 -13.74 26.67
CA GLN A 102 0.65 -12.85 26.75
C GLN A 102 0.94 -11.37 26.47
N SER A 103 2.15 -10.99 26.07
CA SER A 103 2.39 -9.64 25.58
C SER A 103 1.72 -9.42 24.22
N THR A 104 1.50 -8.15 23.90
CA THR A 104 0.85 -7.74 22.67
C THR A 104 1.87 -7.11 21.74
N VAL A 105 1.91 -7.57 20.50
CA VAL A 105 2.80 -7.06 19.45
C VAL A 105 1.95 -6.46 18.34
N THR A 106 2.19 -5.18 18.04
CA THR A 106 1.58 -4.46 16.95
C THR A 106 2.62 -4.21 15.87
N VAL A 107 2.35 -4.67 14.65
CA VAL A 107 3.18 -4.42 13.47
C VAL A 107 2.47 -3.42 12.57
N THR A 108 3.13 -2.31 12.27
CA THR A 108 2.65 -1.27 11.35
C THR A 108 3.48 -1.31 10.08
N VAL A 109 2.82 -1.39 8.93
CA VAL A 109 3.45 -1.36 7.61
C VAL A 109 3.01 -0.09 6.89
N ARG A 110 3.97 0.68 6.39
CA ARG A 110 3.73 1.91 5.62
C ARG A 110 4.39 1.83 4.27
N ILE A 111 3.66 2.23 3.23
CA ILE A 111 4.15 2.30 1.86
C ILE A 111 3.72 3.61 1.20
N ARG A 112 4.24 3.87 0.00
CA ARG A 112 3.75 4.90 -0.90
C ARG A 112 3.39 4.26 -2.24
N VAL A 113 2.17 4.49 -2.71
CA VAL A 113 1.68 3.99 -4.00
C VAL A 113 1.82 5.09 -5.03
N ALA A 114 2.59 4.84 -6.10
CA ALA A 114 2.71 5.74 -7.22
C ALA A 114 1.44 5.73 -8.08
N LEU A 115 1.00 6.89 -8.57
CA LEU A 115 -0.18 6.96 -9.43
C LEU A 115 0.10 6.40 -10.84
N PRO A 116 -0.85 5.67 -11.44
CA PRO A 116 -0.66 5.07 -12.75
C PRO A 116 -0.50 6.14 -13.84
N LEU A 117 0.21 5.78 -14.92
CA LEU A 117 0.38 6.62 -16.13
C LEU A 117 1.07 7.97 -15.91
N LEU A 118 1.63 8.24 -14.72
CA LEU A 118 2.54 9.36 -14.54
C LEU A 118 3.89 9.06 -15.18
N PRO A 119 4.47 9.97 -15.98
CA PRO A 119 5.82 9.82 -16.50
C PRO A 119 6.86 10.18 -15.42
N ASP A 120 8.06 9.59 -15.50
CA ASP A 120 9.20 9.85 -14.61
C ASP A 120 9.90 11.21 -14.86
N LEU A 121 9.16 12.21 -15.34
CA LEU A 121 9.71 13.55 -15.56
C LEU A 121 9.87 14.25 -14.22
N LEU A 122 11.06 14.80 -13.93
CA LEU A 122 11.33 15.63 -12.74
C LEU A 122 10.97 14.98 -11.39
N ALA A 123 11.09 13.65 -11.26
CA ALA A 123 10.67 12.90 -10.07
C ALA A 123 9.18 13.08 -9.68
N LEU A 124 8.32 13.42 -10.66
CA LEU A 124 6.89 13.58 -10.44
C LEU A 124 6.25 12.32 -9.83
N ARG A 125 6.73 11.12 -10.20
CA ARG A 125 6.24 9.85 -9.64
C ARG A 125 6.41 9.74 -8.13
N ASP A 126 7.53 10.21 -7.59
CA ASP A 126 7.77 10.18 -6.15
C ASP A 126 6.92 11.22 -5.42
N SER A 127 6.76 12.41 -6.03
CA SER A 127 5.97 13.50 -5.45
C SER A 127 4.46 13.28 -5.52
N ALA A 128 3.99 12.57 -6.55
CA ALA A 128 2.59 12.22 -6.77
C ALA A 128 2.34 10.76 -6.33
N SER A 129 2.72 10.47 -5.09
CA SER A 129 2.47 9.19 -4.44
C SER A 129 1.48 9.36 -3.29
N VAL A 130 0.68 8.33 -3.04
CA VAL A 130 -0.30 8.31 -1.96
C VAL A 130 0.25 7.44 -0.82
N PRO A 131 0.44 7.98 0.39
CA PRO A 131 0.86 7.18 1.53
C PRO A 131 -0.27 6.27 1.98
N LEU A 132 0.03 4.98 2.15
CA LEU A 132 -0.88 3.99 2.72
C LEU A 132 -0.22 3.35 3.95
N GLN A 133 -1.04 3.07 4.96
CA GLN A 133 -0.59 2.37 6.16
C GLN A 133 -1.64 1.39 6.65
N ALA A 134 -1.18 0.30 7.24
CA ALA A 134 -2.01 -0.64 7.98
C ALA A 134 -1.25 -1.15 9.20
N GLN A 135 -1.99 -1.60 10.21
CA GLN A 135 -1.42 -2.16 11.42
C GLN A 135 -2.17 -3.42 11.82
N ALA A 136 -1.46 -4.39 12.38
CA ALA A 136 -2.06 -5.59 12.92
C ALA A 136 -1.45 -5.94 14.27
N THR A 137 -2.32 -6.32 15.20
CA THR A 137 -1.96 -6.65 16.57
C THR A 137 -2.16 -8.14 16.82
N GLN A 138 -1.19 -8.78 17.45
CA GLN A 138 -1.21 -10.19 17.81
C GLN A 138 -0.68 -10.38 19.23
N THR A 139 -1.27 -11.34 19.95
CA THR A 139 -0.84 -11.69 21.31
C THR A 139 0.09 -12.90 21.28
N VAL A 140 1.19 -12.82 22.01
CA VAL A 140 2.11 -13.95 22.17
C VAL A 140 1.44 -15.05 22.99
N SER A 141 1.52 -16.29 22.50
CA SER A 141 0.90 -17.44 23.16
C SER A 141 1.37 -17.59 24.62
N ARG A 142 0.45 -17.96 25.51
CA ARG A 142 0.78 -18.37 26.89
C ARG A 142 1.72 -19.57 26.96
N PHE A 143 1.81 -20.35 25.88
CA PHE A 143 2.67 -21.53 25.77
C PHE A 143 3.97 -21.25 25.03
N TRP A 144 4.25 -20.00 24.68
CA TRP A 144 5.48 -19.64 24.00
C TRP A 144 6.71 -20.04 24.84
N ARG A 145 7.73 -20.56 24.17
CA ARG A 145 9.02 -20.94 24.73
C ARG A 145 10.11 -20.42 23.80
N ALA A 146 11.15 -19.84 24.39
CA ALA A 146 12.37 -19.52 23.67
C ALA A 146 13.00 -20.81 23.11
N GLY A 147 13.43 -20.72 21.85
CA GLY A 147 14.15 -21.80 21.16
C GLY A 147 15.64 -21.79 21.47
#